data_AF-A0A9P4S0L3-F1
#
_entry.id   AF-A0A9P4S0L3-F1
#
_cell.length_a   1.000
_cell.length_b   1.000
_cell.length_c   1.000
_cell.angle_alpha   90.00
_cell.angle_beta   90.00
_cell.angle_gamma   90.00
#
_symmetry.space_group_name_H-M   'P 1'
#
loop_
_entity.id
_entity.type
_entity.pdbx_description
1 polymer ?
#
loop_
_entity_poly.entity_id
_entity_poly.type
_entity_poly.pdbx_seq_one_letter_code
_entity_poly.pdbx_strand_id
1 'polypeptide(L)' 'MIVPTATLADLHGADGSTTYSRDGYTVIGAVNGPLEVGRRDELPQEATLEVHIRPAAGVGSTSLSPYSSP' A
#
# COMPACT_ATOMS: atom_id res chain seq x y z
N MET A 1 -24.90 1.13 7.02
CA MET A 1 -23.59 1.74 7.33
C MET A 1 -22.76 0.66 8.00
N ILE A 2 -21.70 0.17 7.35
CA ILE A 2 -20.84 -0.86 7.96
C ILE A 2 -19.68 -0.17 8.68
N VAL A 3 -19.44 -0.60 9.92
CA VAL A 3 -18.40 -0.03 10.78
C VAL A 3 -17.04 -0.41 10.22
N PRO A 4 -16.09 0.54 10.06
CA PRO A 4 -14.76 0.21 9.60
C PRO A 4 -14.03 -0.67 10.61
N THR A 5 -13.34 -1.71 10.13
CA THR A 5 -12.56 -2.63 10.97
C THR A 5 -11.11 -2.68 10.51
N ALA A 6 -10.19 -2.80 11.47
CA ALA A 6 -8.77 -2.97 11.21
C ALA A 6 -8.22 -4.12 12.05
N THR A 7 -7.51 -5.05 11.41
CA THR A 7 -6.73 -6.09 12.08
C THR A 7 -5.25 -5.78 11.89
N LEU A 8 -4.50 -5.66 12.97
CA LEU A 8 -3.07 -5.30 12.95
C LEU A 8 -2.20 -6.56 13.04
N ALA A 9 -1.03 -6.54 12.40
CA ALA A 9 0.02 -7.57 12.49
C ALA A 9 -0.44 -9.00 12.11
N ASP A 10 -1.28 -9.11 11.09
CA ASP A 10 -1.80 -10.37 10.55
C ASP A 10 -0.88 -11.06 9.52
N LEU A 11 0.19 -10.40 9.06
CA LEU A 11 1.19 -10.98 8.17
C LEU A 11 2.50 -11.23 8.92
N HIS A 12 2.89 -12.50 9.01
CA HIS A 12 4.11 -12.90 9.73
C HIS A 12 5.41 -12.44 9.04
N GLY A 13 5.38 -12.20 7.73
CA GLY A 13 6.58 -11.86 6.95
C GLY A 13 6.89 -10.36 6.86
N ALA A 14 6.07 -9.51 7.46
CA ALA A 14 6.24 -8.06 7.42
C ALA A 14 6.59 -7.50 8.79
N ASP A 15 7.36 -6.41 8.83
CA ASP A 15 7.66 -5.70 10.08
C ASP A 15 6.39 -5.06 10.68
N GLY A 16 5.46 -4.64 9.81
CA GLY A 16 4.12 -4.24 10.19
C GLY A 16 3.10 -4.56 9.09
N SER A 17 1.88 -4.91 9.48
CA SER A 17 0.78 -5.13 8.54
C SER A 17 -0.56 -4.70 9.10
N THR A 18 -1.52 -4.46 8.20
CA THR A 18 -2.91 -4.19 8.57
C THR A 18 -3.86 -4.62 7.47
N THR A 19 -4.92 -5.32 7.84
CA THR A 19 -6.10 -5.51 6.99
C THR A 19 -7.18 -4.52 7.42
N TYR A 20 -7.61 -3.65 6.50
CA TYR A 20 -8.67 -2.66 6.71
C TYR A 20 -9.88 -2.98 5.83
N SER A 21 -11.08 -2.97 6.41
CA SER A 21 -12.33 -3.21 5.70
C SER A 21 -13.34 -2.10 5.96
N ARG A 22 -13.98 -1.62 4.88
CA ARG A 22 -15.02 -0.58 4.92
C ARG A 22 -15.86 -0.59 3.64
N ASP A 23 -17.16 -0.36 3.78
CA ASP A 23 -18.13 -0.18 2.68
C ASP A 23 -18.07 -1.27 1.58
N GLY A 24 -17.74 -2.52 1.94
CA GLY A 24 -17.64 -3.66 1.02
C GLY A 24 -16.27 -3.85 0.40
N TYR A 25 -15.32 -2.96 0.70
CA TYR A 25 -13.94 -3.01 0.26
C TYR A 25 -13.04 -3.50 1.39
N THR A 26 -12.00 -4.25 1.02
CA THR A 26 -10.94 -4.69 1.92
C THR A 26 -9.60 -4.45 1.26
N VAL A 27 -8.68 -3.84 2.01
CA VAL A 27 -7.30 -3.62 1.59
C VAL A 27 -6.38 -4.20 2.65
N ILE A 28 -5.34 -4.89 2.21
CA ILE A 28 -4.26 -5.37 3.08
C ILE A 28 -3.02 -4.54 2.75
N GLY A 29 -2.41 -3.96 3.78
CA GLY A 29 -1.17 -3.21 3.69
C GLY A 29 -0.08 -3.90 4.51
N ALA A 30 1.16 -3.81 4.03
CA ALA A 30 2.35 -4.26 4.74
C ALA A 30 3.45 -3.21 4.60
N VAL A 31 4.25 -3.07 5.65
CA VAL A 31 5.44 -2.23 5.69
C VAL A 31 6.62 -3.09 6.11
N ASN A 32 7.74 -2.88 5.44
CA ASN A 32 9.02 -3.42 5.84
C ASN A 32 9.97 -2.23 5.98
N GLY A 33 10.75 -2.18 7.05
CA GLY A 33 11.66 -1.08 7.28
C GLY A 33 12.20 -1.02 8.71
N PRO A 34 13.43 -0.49 8.88
CA PRO A 34 14.30 0.09 7.85
C PRO A 34 14.95 -0.97 6.95
N LEU A 35 15.08 -0.69 5.64
CA LEU A 35 15.79 -1.53 4.67
C LEU A 35 16.93 -0.78 4.00
N GLU A 36 17.93 -1.55 3.53
CA GLU A 36 18.99 -1.03 2.68
C GLU A 36 18.41 -0.61 1.32
N VAL A 37 18.69 0.63 0.93
CA VAL A 37 18.26 1.19 -0.35
C VAL A 37 19.41 1.15 -1.35
N GLY A 38 19.09 1.10 -2.65
CA GLY A 38 20.12 1.22 -3.67
C GLY A 38 20.79 2.59 -3.60
N ARG A 39 22.11 2.66 -3.82
CA ARG A 39 22.89 3.92 -3.78
C ARG A 39 22.32 5.08 -4.60
N ARG A 40 21.55 4.79 -5.66
CA ARG A 40 20.92 5.81 -6.51
C ARG A 40 19.72 6.47 -5.85
N ASP A 41 19.05 5.75 -4.98
CA ASP A 41 17.84 6.17 -4.30
C ASP A 41 18.11 6.59 -2.84
N GLU A 42 19.36 6.46 -2.38
CA GLU A 42 19.79 6.86 -1.04
C GLU A 42 19.79 8.39 -0.89
N LEU A 43 19.06 8.88 0.11
CA LEU A 43 19.02 10.30 0.46
C LEU A 43 19.71 10.51 1.82
N PRO A 44 20.67 11.45 1.95
CA PRO A 44 21.46 11.53 3.19
C PRO A 44 20.69 11.99 4.43
N GLN A 45 19.54 12.66 4.26
CA GLN A 45 18.73 13.20 5.37
C GLN A 45 17.30 12.63 5.42
N GLU A 46 16.91 11.78 4.49
CA GLU A 46 15.52 11.35 4.32
C GLU A 46 15.44 9.84 4.09
N ALA A 47 14.32 9.24 4.52
CA ALA A 47 14.04 7.85 4.24
C ALA A 47 13.39 7.72 2.87
N THR A 48 13.98 6.89 2.01
CA THR A 48 13.38 6.55 0.72
C THR A 48 12.25 5.55 0.93
N LEU A 49 11.07 5.87 0.39
CA LEU A 49 9.88 5.04 0.48
C LEU A 49 9.56 4.43 -0.88
N GLU A 50 9.47 3.10 -0.92
CA GLU A 50 8.95 2.38 -2.08
C GLU A 50 7.50 1.96 -1.81
N VAL A 51 6.57 2.38 -2.67
CA VAL A 51 5.13 2.14 -2.50
C VAL A 51 4.58 1.35 -3.67
N HIS A 52 4.06 0.15 -3.40
CA HIS A 52 3.43 -0.71 -4.39
C HIS A 52 1.93 -0.81 -4.13
N ILE A 53 1.12 -0.49 -5.14
CA ILE A 53 -0.35 -0.63 -5.09
C ILE A 53 -0.76 -1.67 -6.13
N ARG A 54 -1.46 -2.72 -5.68
CA ARG A 54 -1.99 -3.78 -6.55
C ARG A 54 -3.52 -3.76 -6.56
N PRO A 55 -4.16 -3.66 -7.73
CA PRO A 55 -5.61 -3.75 -7.81
C PRO A 55 -6.08 -5.19 -7.52
N ALA A 56 -7.33 -5.33 -7.08
CA ALA A 56 -7.93 -6.65 -6.83
C ALA A 56 -8.11 -7.49 -8.12
N ALA A 57 -8.19 -6.83 -9.28
CA ALA A 57 -8.25 -7.47 -10.59
C ALA A 57 -7.53 -6.62 -11.64
N GLY A 58 -6.93 -7.27 -12.64
CA GLY A 58 -6.16 -6.61 -13.69
C GLY A 58 -4.74 -6.22 -13.27
N VAL A 59 -4.09 -5.38 -14.09
CA VAL A 59 -2.74 -4.87 -13.84
C VAL A 59 -2.80 -3.39 -13.47
N GLY A 60 -1.89 -2.95 -12.59
CA GLY A 60 -1.74 -1.53 -12.29
C GLY A 60 -1.43 -0.75 -13.57
N SER A 61 -2.17 0.32 -13.81
CA SER A 61 -2.01 1.19 -14.98
C SER A 61 -1.94 2.64 -14.52
N THR A 62 -1.16 3.45 -15.24
CA THR A 62 -1.06 4.90 -15.03
C THR A 62 -2.09 5.67 -15.87
N SER A 63 -2.88 4.98 -16.71
CA SER A 63 -3.87 5.63 -17.55
C SER A 63 -5.06 6.09 -16.73
N LEU A 64 -5.19 7.41 -16.55
CA LEU A 64 -6.46 8.03 -16.21
C LEU A 64 -7.38 7.83 -17.41
N SER A 65 -8.50 7.12 -17.24
CA SER A 65 -9.53 7.06 -18.27
C SER A 65 -9.89 8.48 -18.71
N PRO A 66 -9.89 8.82 -20.01
CA PRO A 66 -10.28 10.15 -20.49
C PRO A 66 -11.78 10.46 -20.26
N TYR A 67 -12.53 9.54 -19.63
CA TYR A 67 -13.96 9.68 -19.32
C TYR A 67 -14.27 9.87 -17.84
N SER A 68 -13.32 10.23 -16.98
CA SER A 68 -13.71 10.77 -15.67
C SER A 68 -14.33 12.16 -15.86
N SER A 69 -15.64 12.20 -16.10
CA SER A 69 -16.43 13.44 -15.93
C SER A 69 -16.40 13.89 -14.46
N PRO A 70 -16.52 15.21 -14.22
CA PRO A 70 -16.61 15.79 -12.88
C PRO A 70 -17.85 15.32 -12.11
#